data_AF-A0A954WPD1-F1
#
_entry.id   AF-A0A954WPD1-F1
#
_cell.length_a   1.000
_cell.length_b   1.000
_cell.length_c   1.000
_cell.angle_alpha   90.00
_cell.angle_beta   90.00
_cell.angle_gamma   90.00
#
_symmetry.space_group_name_H-M   'P 1'
#
loop_
_entity.id
_entity.type
_entity.pdbx_description
1 polymer ?
#
loop_
_entity_poly.entity_id
_entity_poly.type
_entity_poly.pdbx_seq_one_letter_code
_entity_poly.pdbx_strand_id
1 'polypeptide(L)'
;MILPRNTEYEVFSVDGKRHTLGAMFLLNHKSVFTAGAPPVGLIAAQAHGEGALIDLDKHSWPWSMMLVPIAKVDLYELSNNSVWRTEFGFKTSAVPWADYMSVETDGAGMTERGWLDFGFENYYTLLNCGFRLQPTAGTASGVHPVPLGYSRVYADVEGNFSSDAWLQALKVGRSFVTNGPMLIARANGKTHGHVFASDDSVTLQIDGEAWFDHPLAGVELIKNGRAEPVSAYSEETTNGVFRLRFSAPVTVEETSWIALRCFENRTDGRVRFAHTSPWHIEIGKQSIRPRKVEVAYLIERMKREIARSNGVLHDDAMAEFQKALEIYEAIASRAR
;
A
#
# COMPACT_ATOMS: atom_id res chain seq x y z
N MET A 1 8.15 26.80 4.08
CA MET A 1 8.88 25.77 4.84
C MET A 1 9.00 24.56 3.93
N ILE A 2 10.17 24.33 3.32
CA ILE A 2 10.43 23.12 2.51
C ILE A 2 10.92 22.06 3.49
N LEU A 3 10.10 21.04 3.69
CA LEU A 3 10.37 19.87 4.53
C LEU A 3 9.96 18.66 3.70
N PRO A 4 10.69 17.52 3.72
CA PRO A 4 12.10 17.30 4.00
C PRO A 4 12.93 17.03 2.72
N ARG A 5 14.22 16.66 2.83
CA ARG A 5 15.03 16.22 1.68
C ARG A 5 14.54 14.85 1.23
N ASN A 6 14.14 14.77 -0.04
CA ASN A 6 13.63 13.54 -0.65
C ASN A 6 14.47 13.22 -1.89
N THR A 7 14.63 11.93 -2.16
CA THR A 7 15.25 11.43 -3.39
C THR A 7 14.33 10.41 -4.04
N GLU A 8 14.18 10.52 -5.36
CA GLU A 8 13.54 9.52 -6.19
C GLU A 8 14.62 8.80 -7.00
N TYR A 9 14.58 7.47 -7.01
CA TYR A 9 15.33 6.67 -7.97
C TYR A 9 14.35 6.12 -8.99
N GLU A 10 14.42 6.60 -10.23
CA GLU A 10 13.60 6.14 -11.34
C GLU A 10 14.51 5.53 -12.42
N VAL A 11 14.37 4.22 -12.66
CA VAL A 11 15.29 3.46 -13.51
C VAL A 11 14.56 2.94 -14.76
N PHE A 12 14.85 3.59 -15.89
CA PHE A 12 14.35 3.19 -17.22
C PHE A 12 15.42 2.56 -18.12
N SER A 13 16.69 2.69 -17.75
CA SER A 13 17.83 2.14 -18.47
C SER A 13 18.94 1.76 -17.50
N VAL A 14 19.70 0.73 -17.84
CA VAL A 14 20.88 0.26 -17.11
C VAL A 14 22.01 0.12 -18.14
N ASP A 15 23.16 0.73 -17.86
CA ASP A 15 24.34 0.76 -18.75
C ASP A 15 24.02 1.13 -20.21
N GLY A 16 23.18 2.15 -20.38
CA GLY A 16 22.76 2.65 -21.70
C GLY A 16 21.79 1.74 -22.46
N LYS A 17 21.40 0.59 -21.90
CA LYS A 17 20.35 -0.29 -22.45
C LYS A 17 19.01 0.03 -21.81
N ARG A 18 17.94 0.11 -22.62
CA ARG A 18 16.58 0.28 -22.11
C ARG A 18 16.19 -0.95 -21.29
N HIS A 19 15.94 -0.73 -19.99
CA HIS A 19 15.53 -1.76 -19.05
C HIS A 19 14.80 -1.08 -17.89
N THR A 20 13.47 -1.03 -17.98
CA THR A 20 12.66 -0.42 -16.92
C THR A 20 12.65 -1.32 -15.69
N LEU A 21 12.99 -0.76 -14.53
CA LEU A 21 12.81 -1.39 -13.22
C LEU A 21 11.66 -0.73 -12.46
N GLY A 22 11.55 0.61 -12.52
CA GLY A 22 10.52 1.40 -11.86
C GLY A 22 11.09 2.51 -11.00
N ALA A 23 10.31 2.95 -10.01
CA ALA A 23 10.67 4.00 -9.07
C ALA A 23 10.62 3.55 -7.60
N MET A 24 11.37 4.24 -6.74
CA MET A 24 11.25 4.24 -5.28
C MET A 24 11.59 5.63 -4.72
N PHE A 25 10.96 6.01 -3.60
CA PHE A 25 11.22 7.29 -2.95
C PHE A 25 11.84 7.09 -1.57
N LEU A 26 12.80 7.95 -1.24
CA LEU A 26 13.42 8.04 0.08
C LEU A 26 13.07 9.39 0.68
N LEU A 27 12.30 9.37 1.75
CA LEU A 27 11.69 10.54 2.36
C LEU A 27 12.43 10.93 3.63
N ASN A 28 12.85 12.19 3.73
CA ASN A 28 13.52 12.74 4.92
C ASN A 28 14.90 12.18 5.27
N HIS A 29 15.68 11.76 4.28
CA HIS A 29 17.10 11.48 4.49
C HIS A 29 17.88 12.78 4.77
N LYS A 30 19.03 12.66 5.44
CA LYS A 30 19.82 13.78 5.99
C LYS A 30 21.08 14.06 5.17
N SER A 31 21.69 13.05 4.56
CA SER A 31 22.90 13.21 3.74
C SER A 31 22.64 12.90 2.26
N VAL A 32 23.67 13.03 1.41
CA VAL A 32 23.56 12.69 -0.02
C VAL A 32 23.94 11.22 -0.19
N PHE A 33 23.22 10.50 -1.03
CA PHE A 33 23.60 9.14 -1.42
C PHE A 33 24.73 9.20 -2.47
N THR A 34 25.80 8.46 -2.21
CA THR A 34 26.93 8.34 -3.14
C THR A 34 26.89 7.04 -3.97
N ALA A 35 26.12 6.05 -3.51
CA ALA A 35 25.85 4.83 -4.25
C ALA A 35 24.81 5.06 -5.37
N GLY A 36 25.04 4.43 -6.52
CA GLY A 36 24.05 4.33 -7.59
C GLY A 36 23.06 3.20 -7.34
N ALA A 37 21.90 3.27 -8.00
CA ALA A 37 20.91 2.20 -8.00
C ALA A 37 20.67 1.71 -9.45
N PRO A 38 20.47 0.40 -9.66
CA PRO A 38 20.65 -0.70 -8.71
C PRO A 38 22.14 -1.02 -8.45
N PRO A 39 22.53 -1.71 -7.35
CA PRO A 39 21.70 -2.25 -6.25
C PRO A 39 21.14 -1.19 -5.29
N VAL A 40 20.14 -1.55 -4.47
CA VAL A 40 19.43 -0.59 -3.60
C VAL A 40 19.71 -0.75 -2.11
N GLY A 41 20.22 -1.90 -1.66
CA GLY A 41 20.31 -2.28 -0.25
C GLY A 41 21.16 -1.33 0.59
N LEU A 42 22.29 -0.84 0.07
CA LEU A 42 23.14 0.12 0.76
C LEU A 42 22.49 1.50 0.88
N ILE A 43 21.78 1.94 -0.17
CA ILE A 43 21.04 3.20 -0.20
C ILE A 43 19.93 3.14 0.86
N ALA A 44 19.18 2.04 0.88
CA ALA A 44 18.11 1.82 1.85
C ALA A 44 18.64 1.79 3.29
N ALA A 45 19.74 1.07 3.54
CA ALA A 45 20.38 1.00 4.85
C ALA A 45 20.84 2.38 5.35
N GLN A 46 21.44 3.20 4.49
CA GLN A 46 21.81 4.57 4.83
C GLN A 46 20.58 5.41 5.17
N ALA A 47 19.54 5.35 4.32
CA ALA A 47 18.32 6.12 4.53
C ALA A 47 17.63 5.77 5.86
N HIS A 48 17.46 4.49 6.16
CA HIS A 48 16.90 4.05 7.45
C HIS A 48 17.78 4.44 8.63
N GLY A 49 19.11 4.36 8.49
CA GLY A 49 20.06 4.84 9.51
C GLY A 49 19.90 6.32 9.84
N GLU A 50 19.39 7.11 8.89
CA GLU A 50 19.09 8.54 9.03
C GLU A 50 17.65 8.83 9.47
N GLY A 51 16.84 7.79 9.71
CA GLY A 51 15.43 7.90 10.08
C GLY A 51 14.49 8.24 8.92
N ALA A 52 14.97 8.12 7.68
CA ALA A 52 14.16 8.27 6.48
C ALA A 52 13.12 7.14 6.37
N LEU A 53 12.07 7.38 5.59
CA LEU A 53 11.10 6.37 5.19
C LEU A 53 11.31 6.03 3.72
N ILE A 54 11.09 4.77 3.35
CA ILE A 54 11.14 4.33 1.97
C ILE A 54 9.71 4.04 1.49
N ASP A 55 9.31 4.72 0.43
CA ASP A 55 8.01 4.58 -0.21
C ASP A 55 8.14 3.84 -1.54
N LEU A 56 7.27 2.85 -1.71
CA LEU A 56 7.11 2.11 -2.95
C LEU A 56 6.13 2.84 -3.87
N ASP A 57 6.64 3.47 -4.93
CA ASP A 57 5.86 4.25 -5.91
C ASP A 57 4.66 3.46 -6.45
N LYS A 58 4.88 2.28 -7.03
CA LYS A 58 3.78 1.47 -7.58
C LYS A 58 4.02 0.00 -7.44
N HIS A 59 2.92 -0.70 -7.23
CA HIS A 59 2.84 -2.15 -7.30
C HIS A 59 3.19 -2.69 -8.68
N SER A 60 2.85 -1.98 -9.76
CA SER A 60 2.99 -2.44 -11.14
C SER A 60 4.40 -2.32 -11.72
N TRP A 61 5.39 -1.81 -10.98
CA TRP A 61 6.75 -1.77 -11.49
C TRP A 61 7.44 -3.15 -11.40
N PRO A 62 8.32 -3.47 -12.37
CA PRO A 62 9.08 -4.72 -12.38
C PRO A 62 9.78 -5.03 -11.06
N TRP A 63 10.55 -4.09 -10.49
CA TRP A 63 11.34 -4.34 -9.29
C TRP A 63 10.58 -4.25 -7.97
N SER A 64 9.29 -3.87 -7.96
CA SER A 64 8.61 -3.47 -6.72
C SER A 64 8.59 -4.54 -5.64
N MET A 65 8.33 -5.78 -6.02
CA MET A 65 8.32 -6.88 -5.05
C MET A 65 9.73 -7.29 -4.62
N MET A 66 10.78 -6.95 -5.35
CA MET A 66 12.15 -7.11 -4.84
C MET A 66 12.43 -6.06 -3.77
N LEU A 67 12.02 -4.80 -4.00
CA LEU A 67 12.29 -3.70 -3.07
C LEU A 67 11.72 -3.95 -1.67
N VAL A 68 10.53 -4.53 -1.55
CA VAL A 68 9.84 -4.70 -0.25
C VAL A 68 10.72 -5.41 0.80
N PRO A 69 11.24 -6.63 0.56
CA PRO A 69 12.12 -7.30 1.51
C PRO A 69 13.55 -6.76 1.54
N ILE A 70 14.08 -6.23 0.42
CA ILE A 70 15.49 -5.82 0.30
C ILE A 70 15.72 -4.42 0.85
N ALA A 71 14.94 -3.45 0.39
CA ALA A 71 14.98 -2.08 0.87
C ALA A 71 14.20 -1.90 2.18
N LYS A 72 13.49 -2.93 2.66
CA LYS A 72 12.63 -2.86 3.85
C LYS A 72 11.65 -1.70 3.78
N VAL A 73 10.94 -1.62 2.66
CA VAL A 73 9.96 -0.57 2.38
C VAL A 73 9.05 -0.33 3.58
N ASP A 74 8.84 0.94 3.93
CA ASP A 74 7.96 1.36 5.03
C ASP A 74 6.55 1.66 4.52
N LEU A 75 6.47 2.28 3.34
CA LEU A 75 5.26 2.90 2.80
C LEU A 75 4.88 2.31 1.45
N TYR A 76 3.58 2.19 1.19
CA TYR A 76 3.04 1.65 -0.05
C TYR A 76 2.01 2.59 -0.63
N GLU A 77 2.27 3.10 -1.83
CA GLU A 77 1.44 4.11 -2.47
C GLU A 77 0.12 3.49 -3.02
N LEU A 78 -0.83 3.22 -2.12
CA LEU A 78 -2.15 2.67 -2.45
C LEU A 78 -2.94 3.62 -3.35
N SER A 79 -2.77 4.93 -3.16
CA SER A 79 -3.30 5.95 -4.07
C SER A 79 -2.17 6.61 -4.83
N ASN A 80 -1.51 5.80 -5.67
CA ASN A 80 -0.37 6.20 -6.49
C ASN A 80 -0.76 7.14 -7.64
N ASN A 81 0.27 7.61 -8.34
CA ASN A 81 0.16 8.64 -9.36
C ASN A 81 -0.63 8.22 -10.64
N SER A 82 -1.10 6.97 -10.70
CA SER A 82 -1.98 6.45 -11.76
C SER A 82 -3.47 6.45 -11.36
N VAL A 83 -3.78 6.86 -10.13
CA VAL A 83 -5.15 7.18 -9.68
C VAL A 83 -5.50 8.59 -10.16
N TRP A 84 -6.28 8.67 -11.24
CA TRP A 84 -6.55 9.94 -11.93
C TRP A 84 -7.90 10.56 -11.57
N ARG A 85 -8.00 11.88 -11.76
CA ARG A 85 -9.28 12.61 -11.69
C ARG A 85 -10.00 12.57 -13.04
N THR A 86 -9.24 12.55 -14.12
CA THR A 86 -9.70 12.46 -15.51
C THR A 86 -9.85 11.01 -15.94
N GLU A 87 -10.36 10.76 -17.15
CA GLU A 87 -10.48 9.42 -17.73
C GLU A 87 -9.19 8.59 -17.55
N PHE A 88 -9.36 7.34 -17.11
CA PHE A 88 -8.27 6.43 -16.75
C PHE A 88 -7.61 5.81 -17.99
N GLY A 89 -6.29 5.98 -18.11
CA GLY A 89 -5.54 5.60 -19.32
C GLY A 89 -4.77 4.27 -19.27
N PHE A 90 -4.58 3.66 -18.10
CA PHE A 90 -3.73 2.47 -17.99
C PHE A 90 -4.51 1.17 -18.21
N LYS A 91 -4.62 0.73 -19.46
CA LYS A 91 -5.35 -0.49 -19.82
C LYS A 91 -4.55 -1.79 -19.65
N THR A 92 -3.24 -1.67 -19.46
CA THR A 92 -2.30 -2.80 -19.26
C THR A 92 -1.30 -2.46 -18.17
N SER A 93 -0.64 -3.48 -17.62
CA SER A 93 0.45 -3.34 -16.65
C SER A 93 1.76 -3.91 -17.18
N ALA A 94 2.89 -3.35 -16.75
CA ALA A 94 4.23 -3.85 -17.09
C ALA A 94 4.51 -5.24 -16.50
N VAL A 95 3.82 -5.55 -15.41
CA VAL A 95 3.86 -6.85 -14.73
C VAL A 95 2.46 -7.48 -14.73
N PRO A 96 2.33 -8.78 -15.01
CA PRO A 96 1.03 -9.44 -15.03
C PRO A 96 0.43 -9.51 -13.62
N TRP A 97 -0.91 -9.39 -13.52
CA TRP A 97 -1.65 -9.73 -12.31
C TRP A 97 -1.95 -11.24 -12.27
N ALA A 98 -2.29 -11.74 -11.07
CA ALA A 98 -2.69 -13.14 -10.89
C ALA A 98 -4.22 -13.27 -10.89
N ASP A 99 -4.73 -14.43 -11.32
CA ASP A 99 -6.17 -14.70 -11.43
C ASP A 99 -6.91 -14.50 -10.09
N TYR A 100 -6.29 -14.85 -8.96
CA TYR A 100 -6.92 -14.72 -7.64
C TYR A 100 -7.24 -13.27 -7.26
N MET A 101 -6.57 -12.30 -7.89
CA MET A 101 -6.75 -10.88 -7.61
C MET A 101 -8.08 -10.35 -8.15
N SER A 102 -8.73 -11.08 -9.05
CA SER A 102 -10.03 -10.70 -9.63
C SER A 102 -10.05 -9.27 -10.20
N VAL A 103 -8.95 -8.85 -10.83
CA VAL A 103 -8.79 -7.51 -11.41
C VAL A 103 -9.88 -7.26 -12.44
N GLU A 104 -10.66 -6.20 -12.23
CA GLU A 104 -11.73 -5.81 -13.15
C GLU A 104 -11.18 -5.37 -14.51
N THR A 105 -11.77 -5.90 -15.59
CA THR A 105 -11.43 -5.59 -16.98
C THR A 105 -12.70 -5.39 -17.81
N ASP A 106 -12.58 -4.62 -18.88
CA ASP A 106 -13.59 -4.44 -19.91
C ASP A 106 -13.02 -4.81 -21.30
N GLY A 107 -13.78 -4.56 -22.38
CA GLY A 107 -13.34 -4.83 -23.76
C GLY A 107 -12.08 -4.06 -24.20
N ALA A 108 -11.68 -3.02 -23.47
CA ALA A 108 -10.48 -2.22 -23.73
C ALA A 108 -9.31 -2.58 -22.80
N GLY A 109 -9.50 -3.45 -21.80
CA GLY A 109 -8.47 -3.88 -20.85
C GLY A 109 -8.82 -3.55 -19.40
N MET A 110 -7.82 -3.26 -18.58
CA MET A 110 -8.02 -2.95 -17.16
C MET A 110 -8.85 -1.68 -16.96
N THR A 111 -9.85 -1.76 -16.08
CA THR A 111 -10.65 -0.60 -15.68
C THR A 111 -9.93 0.20 -14.59
N GLU A 112 -10.43 1.39 -14.27
CA GLU A 112 -9.91 2.14 -13.11
C GLU A 112 -10.11 1.37 -11.80
N ARG A 113 -11.23 0.67 -11.65
CA ARG A 113 -11.48 -0.19 -10.51
C ARG A 113 -10.48 -1.35 -10.48
N GLY A 114 -10.21 -1.97 -11.63
CA GLY A 114 -9.21 -3.02 -11.77
C GLY A 114 -7.80 -2.57 -11.37
N TRP A 115 -7.42 -1.33 -11.66
CA TRP A 115 -6.14 -0.78 -11.18
C TRP A 115 -6.05 -0.73 -9.65
N LEU A 116 -7.14 -0.30 -9.00
CA LEU A 116 -7.20 -0.28 -7.54
C LEU A 116 -7.21 -1.70 -6.98
N ASP A 117 -7.98 -2.62 -7.56
CA ASP A 117 -8.00 -4.03 -7.14
C ASP A 117 -6.60 -4.65 -7.28
N PHE A 118 -5.87 -4.37 -8.36
CA PHE A 118 -4.50 -4.84 -8.53
C PHE A 118 -3.56 -4.27 -7.47
N GLY A 119 -3.69 -2.97 -7.16
CA GLY A 119 -2.93 -2.29 -6.11
C GLY A 119 -3.21 -2.86 -4.72
N PHE A 120 -4.50 -3.04 -4.38
CA PHE A 120 -4.95 -3.60 -3.12
C PHE A 120 -4.50 -5.05 -2.94
N GLU A 121 -4.66 -5.91 -3.94
CA GLU A 121 -4.32 -7.32 -3.80
C GLU A 121 -2.81 -7.56 -3.67
N ASN A 122 -1.97 -6.75 -4.34
CA ASN A 122 -0.52 -6.78 -4.07
C ASN A 122 -0.21 -6.32 -2.64
N TYR A 123 -0.84 -5.23 -2.18
CA TYR A 123 -0.67 -4.73 -0.82
C TYR A 123 -1.08 -5.77 0.23
N TYR A 124 -2.27 -6.37 0.07
CA TYR A 124 -2.79 -7.41 0.96
C TYR A 124 -1.94 -8.67 0.93
N THR A 125 -1.44 -9.07 -0.24
CA THR A 125 -0.49 -10.19 -0.39
C THR A 125 0.79 -9.95 0.42
N LEU A 126 1.34 -8.73 0.38
CA LEU A 126 2.52 -8.36 1.17
C LEU A 126 2.22 -8.33 2.68
N LEU A 127 1.09 -7.77 3.10
CA LEU A 127 0.68 -7.82 4.51
C LEU A 127 0.50 -9.26 5.00
N ASN A 128 -0.13 -10.12 4.19
CA ASN A 128 -0.32 -11.55 4.46
C ASN A 128 1.02 -12.32 4.53
N CYS A 129 2.04 -11.85 3.82
CA CYS A 129 3.42 -12.34 3.92
C CYS A 129 4.17 -11.84 5.17
N GLY A 130 3.59 -10.93 5.95
CA GLY A 130 4.12 -10.41 7.20
C GLY A 130 4.84 -9.07 7.11
N PHE A 131 4.86 -8.43 5.94
CA PHE A 131 5.43 -7.09 5.79
C PHE A 131 4.52 -6.05 6.44
N ARG A 132 5.10 -5.05 7.10
CA ARG A 132 4.38 -4.00 7.87
C ARG A 132 4.38 -2.69 7.09
N LEU A 133 3.62 -2.66 6.00
CA LEU A 133 3.58 -1.54 5.05
C LEU A 133 2.43 -0.59 5.38
N GLN A 134 2.71 0.71 5.43
CA GLN A 134 1.69 1.73 5.68
C GLN A 134 1.23 2.38 4.37
N PRO A 135 -0.08 2.55 4.15
CA PRO A 135 -0.59 3.15 2.93
C PRO A 135 -0.24 4.62 2.81
N THR A 136 0.17 5.03 1.61
CA THR A 136 0.51 6.40 1.22
C THR A 136 -0.13 6.77 -0.10
N ALA A 137 0.13 8.01 -0.53
CA ALA A 137 -0.40 8.59 -1.74
C ALA A 137 0.59 9.56 -2.39
N GLY A 138 0.61 9.55 -3.71
CA GLY A 138 1.35 10.50 -4.53
C GLY A 138 0.58 10.76 -5.81
N THR A 139 0.37 12.03 -6.12
CA THR A 139 -0.43 12.42 -7.30
C THR A 139 0.44 12.64 -8.55
N ALA A 140 1.73 12.93 -8.40
CA ALA A 140 2.62 13.40 -9.48
C ALA A 140 2.02 14.56 -10.31
N SER A 141 1.41 15.53 -9.60
CA SER A 141 0.91 16.77 -10.21
C SER A 141 2.03 17.49 -10.97
N GLY A 142 1.80 17.79 -12.24
CA GLY A 142 2.80 18.36 -13.16
C GLY A 142 3.36 17.37 -14.16
N VAL A 143 3.25 16.05 -13.89
CA VAL A 143 3.57 14.97 -14.83
C VAL A 143 2.29 14.29 -15.36
N HIS A 144 1.30 14.09 -14.49
CA HIS A 144 0.01 13.50 -14.84
C HIS A 144 -1.14 14.52 -14.83
N PRO A 145 -2.28 14.25 -15.52
CA PRO A 145 -3.41 15.18 -15.64
C PRO A 145 -4.26 15.23 -14.36
N VAL A 146 -3.63 15.45 -13.22
CA VAL A 146 -4.23 15.40 -11.89
C VAL A 146 -3.84 16.62 -11.07
N PRO A 147 -4.79 17.25 -10.37
CA PRO A 147 -4.50 18.41 -9.55
C PRO A 147 -3.70 18.02 -8.31
N LEU A 148 -2.87 18.93 -7.82
CA LEU A 148 -2.16 18.75 -6.55
C LEU A 148 -3.13 18.34 -5.43
N GLY A 149 -2.76 17.28 -4.70
CA GLY A 149 -3.53 16.78 -3.56
C GLY A 149 -4.80 16.01 -3.92
N TYR A 150 -4.93 15.55 -5.18
CA TYR A 150 -6.02 14.64 -5.55
C TYR A 150 -5.99 13.37 -4.68
N SER A 151 -4.88 12.63 -4.78
CA SER A 151 -4.54 11.53 -3.89
C SER A 151 -3.77 12.07 -2.68
N ARG A 152 -4.18 11.69 -1.46
CA ARG A 152 -3.62 12.21 -0.22
C ARG A 152 -3.60 11.16 0.89
N VAL A 153 -2.67 11.32 1.82
CA VAL A 153 -2.61 10.57 3.07
C VAL A 153 -2.76 11.56 4.22
N TYR A 154 -3.67 11.23 5.16
CA TYR A 154 -3.80 11.96 6.41
C TYR A 154 -3.10 11.17 7.50
N ALA A 155 -2.30 11.84 8.33
CA ALA A 155 -1.66 11.25 9.50
C ALA A 155 -2.18 11.92 10.77
N ASP A 156 -2.59 11.09 11.74
CA ASP A 156 -3.08 11.50 13.05
C ASP A 156 -1.90 11.80 13.98
N VAL A 157 -1.57 13.09 14.08
CA VAL A 157 -0.47 13.61 14.91
C VAL A 157 -1.00 13.94 16.30
N GLU A 158 -0.38 13.35 17.32
CA GLU A 158 -0.62 13.74 18.71
C GLU A 158 0.04 15.09 19.03
N GLY A 159 -0.75 16.02 19.57
CA GLY A 159 -0.27 17.33 19.99
C GLY A 159 -0.06 18.29 18.81
N ASN A 160 1.02 19.07 18.86
CA ASN A 160 1.30 20.09 17.86
C ASN A 160 1.95 19.48 16.61
N PHE A 161 1.60 20.03 15.45
CA PHE A 161 2.20 19.64 14.18
C PHE A 161 3.71 19.94 14.13
N SER A 162 4.47 18.96 13.68
CA SER A 162 5.82 19.10 13.14
C SER A 162 6.00 18.05 12.03
N SER A 163 6.93 18.26 11.09
CA SER A 163 7.22 17.25 10.06
C SER A 163 7.66 15.93 10.66
N ASP A 164 8.48 15.97 11.71
CA ASP A 164 8.97 14.77 12.35
C ASP A 164 7.82 14.02 13.02
N ALA A 165 6.92 14.73 13.72
CA ALA A 165 5.74 14.10 14.32
C ALA A 165 4.79 13.52 13.25
N TRP A 166 4.62 14.21 12.12
CA TRP A 166 3.83 13.72 10.98
C TRP A 166 4.44 12.47 10.35
N LEU A 167 5.76 12.46 10.11
CA LEU A 167 6.47 11.29 9.58
C LEU A 167 6.45 10.11 10.55
N GLN A 168 6.56 10.35 11.86
CA GLN A 168 6.42 9.29 12.85
C GLN A 168 5.01 8.73 12.86
N ALA A 169 3.97 9.57 12.84
CA ALA A 169 2.58 9.11 12.73
C ALA A 169 2.36 8.27 11.47
N LEU A 170 2.91 8.71 10.33
CA LEU A 170 2.84 7.95 9.09
C LEU A 170 3.57 6.59 9.20
N LYS A 171 4.80 6.59 9.73
CA LYS A 171 5.62 5.38 9.91
C LYS A 171 4.92 4.30 10.73
N VAL A 172 4.23 4.69 11.79
CA VAL A 172 3.53 3.74 12.67
C VAL A 172 2.11 3.41 12.18
N GLY A 173 1.72 3.86 10.99
CA GLY A 173 0.39 3.57 10.42
C GLY A 173 -0.75 4.33 11.08
N ARG A 174 -0.47 5.45 11.76
CA ARG A 174 -1.51 6.38 12.21
C ARG A 174 -2.00 7.22 11.03
N SER A 175 -2.34 6.57 9.93
CA SER A 175 -2.83 7.22 8.72
C SER A 175 -3.98 6.49 8.01
N PHE A 176 -4.67 7.23 7.15
CA PHE A 176 -5.50 6.66 6.08
C PHE A 176 -5.21 7.39 4.77
N VAL A 177 -5.36 6.67 3.66
CA VAL A 177 -5.23 7.19 2.30
C VAL A 177 -6.60 7.46 1.69
N THR A 178 -6.71 8.49 0.86
CA THR A 178 -7.94 8.81 0.11
C THR A 178 -7.68 9.60 -1.16
N ASN A 179 -8.61 9.54 -2.12
CA ASN A 179 -8.74 10.51 -3.21
C ASN A 179 -10.11 11.23 -3.23
N GLY A 180 -10.90 11.09 -2.16
CA GLY A 180 -12.23 11.67 -2.03
C GLY A 180 -12.76 11.55 -0.59
N PRO A 181 -13.35 10.41 -0.21
CA PRO A 181 -14.02 10.25 1.08
C PRO A 181 -13.04 10.30 2.26
N MET A 182 -13.50 10.74 3.42
CA MET A 182 -12.74 10.66 4.67
C MET A 182 -13.19 9.44 5.45
N LEU A 183 -12.27 8.67 6.02
CA LEU A 183 -12.57 7.46 6.77
C LEU A 183 -11.83 7.47 8.11
N ILE A 184 -12.59 7.59 9.20
CA ILE A 184 -12.06 7.69 10.57
C ILE A 184 -12.66 6.56 11.38
N ALA A 185 -11.82 5.74 11.99
CA ALA A 185 -12.28 4.59 12.77
C ALA A 185 -11.30 4.22 13.88
N ARG A 186 -11.82 3.46 14.84
CA ARG A 186 -11.07 2.92 15.97
C ARG A 186 -11.46 1.47 16.20
N ALA A 187 -10.48 0.66 16.61
CA ALA A 187 -10.69 -0.67 17.15
C ALA A 187 -10.47 -0.62 18.65
N ASN A 188 -11.47 -0.96 19.48
CA ASN A 188 -11.40 -0.84 20.95
C ASN A 188 -10.83 0.53 21.42
N GLY A 189 -11.25 1.61 20.76
CA GLY A 189 -10.77 2.98 21.03
C GLY A 189 -9.37 3.33 20.49
N LYS A 190 -8.63 2.37 19.92
CA LYS A 190 -7.29 2.58 19.35
C LYS A 190 -7.37 2.92 17.86
N THR A 191 -6.59 3.91 17.44
CA THR A 191 -6.47 4.32 16.03
C THR A 191 -5.77 3.24 15.19
N HIS A 192 -5.89 3.32 13.86
CA HIS A 192 -5.18 2.44 12.91
C HIS A 192 -3.66 2.51 13.10
N GLY A 193 -2.95 1.45 12.71
CA GLY A 193 -1.53 1.24 13.00
C GLY A 193 -1.26 0.61 14.37
N HIS A 194 -2.26 0.54 15.26
CA HIS A 194 -2.11 -0.14 16.55
C HIS A 194 -1.95 -1.66 16.39
N VAL A 195 -1.14 -2.26 17.27
CA VAL A 195 -0.94 -3.70 17.38
C VAL A 195 -1.64 -4.22 18.63
N PHE A 196 -2.64 -5.08 18.45
CA PHE A 196 -3.25 -5.85 19.52
C PHE A 196 -2.51 -7.18 19.68
N ALA A 197 -2.20 -7.56 20.91
CA ALA A 197 -1.62 -8.86 21.21
C ALA A 197 -2.55 -9.63 22.17
N SER A 198 -2.72 -10.92 21.90
CA SER A 198 -3.45 -11.84 22.77
C SER A 198 -2.86 -13.25 22.66
N ASP A 199 -2.99 -14.07 23.69
CA ASP A 199 -2.58 -15.49 23.61
C ASP A 199 -3.66 -16.37 22.95
N ASP A 200 -4.92 -15.92 23.01
CA ASP A 200 -6.11 -16.61 22.50
C ASP A 200 -6.89 -15.72 21.53
N SER A 201 -8.02 -16.21 21.02
CA SER A 201 -8.91 -15.42 20.17
C SER A 201 -9.35 -14.10 20.83
N VAL A 202 -9.39 -13.01 20.07
CA VAL A 202 -9.82 -11.69 20.52
C VAL A 202 -10.99 -11.18 19.69
N THR A 203 -11.95 -10.51 20.34
CA THR A 203 -13.00 -9.75 19.65
C THR A 203 -12.72 -8.25 19.79
N LEU A 204 -12.61 -7.57 18.67
CA LEU A 204 -12.40 -6.12 18.60
C LEU A 204 -13.72 -5.45 18.20
N GLN A 205 -14.12 -4.42 18.95
CA GLN A 205 -15.21 -3.55 18.53
C GLN A 205 -14.64 -2.47 17.60
N ILE A 206 -15.14 -2.44 16.36
CA ILE A 206 -14.80 -1.42 15.37
C ILE A 206 -15.91 -0.38 15.37
N ASP A 207 -15.55 0.88 15.55
CA ASP A 207 -16.46 2.02 15.49
C ASP A 207 -15.85 3.11 14.61
N GLY A 208 -16.67 3.75 13.79
CA GLY A 208 -16.16 4.80 12.94
C GLY A 208 -17.23 5.54 12.14
N GLU A 209 -16.72 6.46 11.33
CA GLU A 209 -17.51 7.25 10.41
C GLU A 209 -16.77 7.47 9.08
N ALA A 210 -17.55 7.54 8.01
CA ALA A 210 -17.08 7.95 6.69
C ALA A 210 -17.83 9.20 6.25
N TRP A 211 -17.09 10.20 5.74
CA TRP A 211 -17.62 11.47 5.26
C TRP A 211 -17.38 11.65 3.77
N PHE A 212 -18.36 12.20 3.07
CA PHE A 212 -18.36 12.25 1.61
C PHE A 212 -19.30 13.34 1.06
N ASP A 213 -18.98 13.85 -0.13
CA ASP A 213 -19.79 14.79 -0.90
C ASP A 213 -20.70 14.10 -1.95
N HIS A 214 -20.62 12.77 -2.05
CA HIS A 214 -21.43 11.93 -2.95
C HIS A 214 -21.76 10.57 -2.31
N PRO A 215 -22.98 10.02 -2.47
CA PRO A 215 -23.40 8.76 -1.84
C PRO A 215 -22.31 7.68 -1.86
N LEU A 216 -21.98 7.07 -0.70
CA LEU A 216 -21.08 5.93 -0.64
C LEU A 216 -21.80 4.63 -1.02
N ALA A 217 -21.05 3.69 -1.61
CA ALA A 217 -21.51 2.31 -1.80
C ALA A 217 -21.63 1.56 -0.46
N GLY A 218 -20.81 1.93 0.53
CA GLY A 218 -20.74 1.31 1.85
C GLY A 218 -19.32 1.38 2.43
N VAL A 219 -19.16 0.81 3.63
CA VAL A 219 -17.85 0.59 4.26
C VAL A 219 -17.60 -0.91 4.30
N GLU A 220 -16.41 -1.33 3.91
CA GLU A 220 -15.95 -2.71 3.95
C GLU A 220 -14.88 -2.87 5.01
N LEU A 221 -15.01 -3.91 5.83
CA LEU A 221 -13.95 -4.40 6.68
C LEU A 221 -13.14 -5.44 5.92
N ILE A 222 -11.83 -5.22 5.86
CA ILE A 222 -10.90 -6.15 5.23
C ILE A 222 -10.19 -6.92 6.32
N LYS A 223 -10.27 -8.26 6.32
CA LYS A 223 -9.49 -9.15 7.19
C LYS A 223 -8.62 -10.05 6.32
N ASN A 224 -7.29 -9.89 6.43
CA ASN A 224 -6.31 -10.66 5.63
C ASN A 224 -6.61 -10.66 4.12
N GLY A 225 -7.08 -9.52 3.58
CA GLY A 225 -7.44 -9.33 2.18
C GLY A 225 -8.87 -9.72 1.80
N ARG A 226 -9.67 -10.27 2.73
CA ARG A 226 -11.09 -10.57 2.48
C ARG A 226 -11.95 -9.40 2.94
N ALA A 227 -12.70 -8.80 2.01
CA ALA A 227 -13.62 -7.71 2.29
C ALA A 227 -15.01 -8.24 2.69
N GLU A 228 -15.56 -7.70 3.76
CA GLU A 228 -16.92 -7.96 4.24
C GLU A 228 -17.64 -6.61 4.46
N PRO A 229 -18.89 -6.45 4.01
CA PRO A 229 -19.62 -5.21 4.21
C PRO A 229 -19.91 -5.00 5.70
N VAL A 230 -19.76 -3.76 6.16
CA VAL A 230 -20.10 -3.36 7.52
C VAL A 230 -21.46 -2.68 7.51
N SER A 231 -22.34 -3.11 8.40
CA SER A 231 -23.61 -2.41 8.64
C SER A 231 -23.35 -0.96 9.03
N ALA A 232 -23.84 -0.04 8.21
CA ALA A 232 -23.70 1.39 8.41
C ALA A 232 -25.07 2.05 8.30
N TYR A 233 -25.26 3.14 9.03
CA TYR A 233 -26.43 4.00 8.89
C TYR A 233 -26.00 5.35 8.33
N SER A 234 -26.75 5.82 7.33
CA SER A 234 -26.51 7.11 6.68
C SER A 234 -27.28 8.21 7.39
N GLU A 235 -26.61 9.33 7.56
CA GLU A 235 -27.14 10.58 8.06
C GLU A 235 -26.82 11.68 7.07
N GLU A 236 -27.84 12.40 6.62
CA GLU A 236 -27.65 13.63 5.85
C GLU A 236 -27.18 14.72 6.82
N THR A 237 -26.03 15.32 6.53
CA THR A 237 -25.52 16.45 7.30
C THR A 237 -25.85 17.76 6.59
N THR A 238 -25.49 18.89 7.18
CA THR A 238 -25.70 20.19 6.54
C THR A 238 -24.85 20.32 5.27
N ASN A 239 -25.35 21.06 4.28
CA ASN A 239 -24.62 21.43 3.05
C ASN A 239 -24.31 20.28 2.07
N GLY A 240 -25.16 19.24 1.99
CA GLY A 240 -25.01 18.19 0.98
C GLY A 240 -23.83 17.24 1.22
N VAL A 241 -23.25 17.28 2.42
CA VAL A 241 -22.31 16.29 2.91
C VAL A 241 -23.08 15.19 3.61
N PHE A 242 -22.66 13.95 3.41
CA PHE A 242 -23.25 12.80 4.07
C PHE A 242 -22.26 12.18 5.03
N ARG A 243 -22.80 11.53 6.05
CA ARG A 243 -22.03 10.79 7.03
C ARG A 243 -22.59 9.37 7.15
N LEU A 244 -21.74 8.37 6.94
CA LEU A 244 -22.01 7.00 7.35
C LEU A 244 -21.41 6.78 8.72
N ARG A 245 -22.18 6.25 9.66
CA ARG A 245 -21.67 5.74 10.94
C ARG A 245 -21.82 4.23 10.95
N PHE A 246 -20.80 3.54 11.46
CA PHE A 246 -20.77 2.09 11.49
C PHE A 246 -20.17 1.60 12.81
N SER A 247 -20.62 0.40 13.20
CA SER A 247 -20.14 -0.30 14.37
C SER A 247 -20.24 -1.81 14.11
N ALA A 248 -19.16 -2.55 14.33
CA ALA A 248 -19.14 -4.00 14.13
C ALA A 248 -18.14 -4.71 15.05
N PRO A 249 -18.53 -5.83 15.67
CA PRO A 249 -17.60 -6.72 16.34
C PRO A 249 -16.84 -7.56 15.31
N VAL A 250 -15.55 -7.79 15.55
CA VAL A 250 -14.69 -8.61 14.70
C VAL A 250 -13.91 -9.58 15.55
N THR A 251 -14.18 -10.88 15.38
CA THR A 251 -13.43 -11.93 16.07
C THR A 251 -12.25 -12.40 15.23
N VAL A 252 -11.09 -12.48 15.87
CA VAL A 252 -9.82 -12.90 15.29
C VAL A 252 -9.23 -14.02 16.13
N GLU A 253 -9.00 -15.17 15.50
CA GLU A 253 -8.55 -16.40 16.15
C GLU A 253 -7.08 -16.73 15.85
N GLU A 254 -6.48 -16.01 14.91
CA GLU A 254 -5.11 -16.22 14.45
C GLU A 254 -4.45 -14.89 14.10
N THR A 255 -3.12 -14.83 14.12
CA THR A 255 -2.38 -13.62 13.75
C THR A 255 -2.84 -13.09 12.39
N SER A 256 -3.34 -11.87 12.38
CA SER A 256 -4.06 -11.26 11.26
C SER A 256 -3.81 -9.76 11.22
N TRP A 257 -4.32 -9.11 10.18
CA TRP A 257 -4.56 -7.68 10.16
C TRP A 257 -5.99 -7.40 9.73
N ILE A 258 -6.50 -6.26 10.15
CA ILE A 258 -7.76 -5.70 9.66
C ILE A 258 -7.55 -4.28 9.17
N ALA A 259 -8.29 -3.88 8.14
CA ALA A 259 -8.35 -2.50 7.67
C ALA A 259 -9.79 -2.18 7.29
N LEU A 260 -10.08 -0.90 7.06
CA LEU A 260 -11.35 -0.47 6.48
C LEU A 260 -11.11 0.20 5.14
N ARG A 261 -12.04 0.01 4.21
CA ARG A 261 -12.11 0.81 2.98
C ARG A 261 -13.54 1.21 2.65
N CYS A 262 -13.70 2.25 1.86
CA CYS A 262 -14.98 2.64 1.30
C CYS A 262 -14.80 3.21 -0.11
N PHE A 263 -15.88 3.17 -0.89
CA PHE A 263 -15.92 3.71 -2.25
C PHE A 263 -17.12 4.66 -2.40
N GLU A 264 -16.92 5.77 -3.12
CA GLU A 264 -18.02 6.58 -3.61
C GLU A 264 -18.80 5.82 -4.69
N ASN A 265 -20.13 5.94 -4.66
CA ASN A 265 -21.01 5.48 -5.72
C ASN A 265 -21.22 6.63 -6.71
N ARG A 266 -20.37 6.71 -7.73
CA ARG A 266 -20.38 7.78 -8.73
C ARG A 266 -21.00 7.31 -10.04
N THR A 267 -21.80 8.17 -10.66
CA THR A 267 -22.42 7.91 -11.97
C THR A 267 -21.52 8.26 -13.14
N ASP A 268 -20.37 8.92 -12.90
CA ASP A 268 -19.41 9.34 -13.93
C ASP A 268 -18.35 8.27 -14.26
N GLY A 269 -18.47 7.08 -13.66
CA GLY A 269 -17.56 5.96 -13.87
C GLY A 269 -16.17 6.15 -13.25
N ARG A 270 -15.93 7.23 -12.50
CA ARG A 270 -14.67 7.43 -11.74
C ARG A 270 -14.71 6.68 -10.43
N VAL A 271 -13.55 6.25 -9.95
CA VAL A 271 -13.45 5.54 -8.67
C VAL A 271 -12.78 6.43 -7.63
N ARG A 272 -13.52 6.72 -6.56
CA ARG A 272 -12.96 7.37 -5.37
C ARG A 272 -13.09 6.47 -4.16
N PHE A 273 -12.05 6.45 -3.34
CA PHE A 273 -11.95 5.55 -2.22
C PHE A 273 -11.21 6.18 -1.05
N ALA A 274 -11.39 5.57 0.13
CA ALA A 274 -10.49 5.71 1.25
C ALA A 274 -10.10 4.32 1.76
N HIS A 275 -8.91 4.22 2.34
CA HIS A 275 -8.41 2.99 2.95
C HIS A 275 -7.58 3.33 4.18
N THR A 276 -7.87 2.71 5.33
CA THR A 276 -7.08 2.94 6.56
C THR A 276 -5.76 2.19 6.48
N SER A 277 -4.76 2.62 7.25
CA SER A 277 -3.69 1.71 7.66
C SER A 277 -4.26 0.49 8.39
N PRO A 278 -3.57 -0.65 8.39
CA PRO A 278 -4.02 -1.84 9.10
C PRO A 278 -3.91 -1.65 10.62
N TRP A 279 -4.89 -2.18 11.35
CA TRP A 279 -4.65 -2.69 12.69
C TRP A 279 -4.05 -4.08 12.57
N HIS A 280 -3.05 -4.36 13.40
CA HIS A 280 -2.46 -5.69 13.46
C HIS A 280 -2.91 -6.42 14.70
N ILE A 281 -3.13 -7.72 14.58
CA ILE A 281 -3.55 -8.60 15.67
C ILE A 281 -2.56 -9.76 15.71
N GLU A 282 -1.85 -9.88 16.82
CA GLU A 282 -0.87 -10.93 17.09
C GLU A 282 -1.49 -11.93 18.07
N ILE A 283 -1.61 -13.19 17.63
CA ILE A 283 -2.18 -14.28 18.44
C ILE A 283 -1.07 -15.27 18.77
N GLY A 284 -0.71 -15.33 20.06
CA GLY A 284 0.44 -16.06 20.55
C GLY A 284 1.74 -15.67 19.84
N LYS A 285 2.56 -16.67 19.50
CA LYS A 285 3.84 -16.48 18.76
C LYS A 285 3.71 -16.83 17.26
N GLN A 286 2.49 -16.85 16.74
CA GLN A 286 2.24 -17.27 15.37
C GLN A 286 2.51 -16.13 14.38
N SER A 287 3.16 -16.44 13.27
CA SER A 287 3.30 -15.50 12.14
C SER A 287 2.09 -15.58 11.21
N ILE A 288 1.65 -14.45 10.65
CA ILE A 288 0.50 -14.38 9.72
C ILE A 288 0.67 -15.27 8.48
N ARG A 289 -0.25 -16.19 8.20
CA ARG A 289 -0.06 -17.19 7.13
C ARG A 289 -0.68 -16.72 5.80
N PRO A 290 0.12 -16.45 4.74
CA PRO A 290 -0.44 -16.10 3.45
C PRO A 290 -1.13 -17.29 2.79
N ARG A 291 -2.02 -17.01 1.84
CA ARG A 291 -2.54 -18.05 0.94
C ARG A 291 -1.40 -18.54 0.05
N LYS A 292 -1.37 -19.84 -0.25
CA LYS A 292 -0.36 -20.40 -1.18
C LYS A 292 -0.28 -19.67 -2.53
N VAL A 293 -1.41 -19.25 -3.08
CA VAL A 293 -1.47 -18.53 -4.36
C VAL A 293 -0.83 -17.13 -4.31
N GLU A 294 -0.88 -16.47 -3.15
CA GLU A 294 -0.32 -15.13 -2.95
C GLU A 294 1.21 -15.17 -2.97
N VAL A 295 1.80 -16.05 -2.17
CA VAL A 295 3.26 -16.19 -2.12
C VAL A 295 3.82 -16.83 -3.39
N ALA A 296 3.09 -17.75 -4.02
CA ALA A 296 3.47 -18.30 -5.32
C ALA A 296 3.54 -17.20 -6.40
N TYR A 297 2.60 -16.25 -6.40
CA TYR A 297 2.66 -15.10 -7.29
C TYR A 297 3.92 -14.24 -7.08
N LEU A 298 4.31 -13.96 -5.83
CA LEU A 298 5.55 -13.22 -5.53
C LEU A 298 6.81 -13.96 -6.00
N ILE A 299 6.87 -15.27 -5.76
CA ILE A 299 7.97 -16.15 -6.21
C ILE A 299 8.09 -16.13 -7.73
N GLU A 300 6.98 -16.32 -8.46
CA GLU A 300 6.97 -16.31 -9.91
C GLU A 300 7.34 -14.94 -10.47
N ARG A 301 6.94 -13.86 -9.80
CA ARG A 301 7.39 -12.51 -10.16
C ARG A 301 8.91 -12.37 -10.05
N MET A 302 9.52 -12.85 -8.96
CA MET A 302 10.98 -12.79 -8.82
C MET A 302 11.70 -13.60 -9.89
N LYS A 303 11.25 -14.83 -10.16
CA LYS A 303 11.83 -15.67 -11.23
C LYS A 303 11.77 -14.99 -12.60
N ARG A 304 10.64 -14.37 -12.94
CA ARG A 304 10.47 -13.62 -14.20
C ARG A 304 11.42 -12.43 -14.28
N GLU A 305 11.55 -11.66 -13.20
CA GLU A 305 12.43 -10.50 -13.17
C GLU A 305 13.92 -10.87 -13.22
N ILE A 306 14.32 -11.95 -12.55
CA ILE A 306 15.65 -12.54 -12.65
C ILE A 306 15.94 -12.93 -14.11
N ALA A 307 15.02 -13.66 -14.75
CA ALA A 307 15.18 -14.07 -16.15
C ALA A 307 15.25 -12.86 -17.10
N ARG A 308 14.40 -11.85 -16.91
CA ARG A 308 14.35 -10.62 -17.72
C ARG A 308 15.61 -9.76 -17.56
N SER A 309 16.23 -9.81 -16.39
CA SER A 309 17.39 -8.98 -16.02
C SER A 309 18.73 -9.64 -16.30
N ASN A 310 18.75 -10.92 -16.66
CA ASN A 310 19.95 -11.66 -16.97
C ASN A 310 20.74 -11.02 -18.14
N GLY A 311 22.03 -10.74 -17.92
CA GLY A 311 22.89 -10.05 -18.89
C GLY A 311 22.61 -8.55 -19.07
N VAL A 312 21.76 -7.97 -18.21
CA VAL A 312 21.47 -6.53 -18.17
C VAL A 312 21.86 -5.93 -16.84
N LEU A 313 21.50 -6.54 -15.71
CA LEU A 313 21.91 -6.10 -14.38
C LEU A 313 23.28 -6.69 -14.00
N HIS A 314 24.05 -5.92 -13.24
CA HIS A 314 25.27 -6.40 -12.58
C HIS A 314 24.95 -7.48 -11.51
N ASP A 315 25.96 -8.27 -11.17
CA ASP A 315 25.82 -9.42 -10.25
C ASP A 315 25.31 -9.02 -8.86
N ASP A 316 25.69 -7.84 -8.36
CA ASP A 316 25.24 -7.31 -7.07
C ASP A 316 23.76 -6.94 -7.08
N ALA A 317 23.28 -6.28 -8.14
CA ALA A 317 21.86 -6.02 -8.36
C ALA A 317 21.06 -7.32 -8.55
N MET A 318 21.59 -8.27 -9.32
CA MET A 318 20.97 -9.59 -9.50
C MET A 318 20.87 -10.37 -8.18
N ALA A 319 21.86 -10.25 -7.30
CA ALA A 319 21.86 -10.89 -5.99
C ALA A 319 20.70 -10.40 -5.10
N GLU A 320 20.26 -9.14 -5.24
CA GLU A 320 19.10 -8.62 -4.50
C GLU A 320 17.79 -9.29 -4.93
N PHE A 321 17.59 -9.51 -6.23
CA PHE A 321 16.43 -10.27 -6.72
C PHE A 321 16.47 -11.72 -6.26
N GLN A 322 17.64 -12.37 -6.31
CA GLN A 322 17.79 -13.73 -5.80
C GLN A 322 17.50 -13.78 -4.29
N LYS A 323 17.94 -12.77 -3.53
CA LYS A 323 17.68 -12.70 -2.09
C LYS A 323 16.20 -12.49 -1.79
N ALA A 324 15.50 -11.66 -2.56
CA ALA A 324 14.06 -11.50 -2.43
C ALA A 324 13.32 -12.80 -2.73
N LEU A 325 13.74 -13.54 -3.76
CA LEU A 325 13.20 -14.87 -4.08
C LEU A 325 13.34 -15.84 -2.89
N GLU A 326 14.53 -15.96 -2.30
CA GLU A 326 14.76 -16.80 -1.12
C GLU A 326 13.83 -16.44 0.06
N ILE A 327 13.61 -15.15 0.28
CA ILE A 327 12.72 -14.67 1.35
C ILE A 327 11.27 -15.11 1.09
N TYR A 328 10.80 -14.98 -0.15
CA TYR A 328 9.45 -15.43 -0.50
C TYR A 328 9.30 -16.95 -0.46
N GLU A 329 10.30 -17.71 -0.88
CA GLU A 329 10.32 -19.18 -0.75
C GLU A 329 10.30 -19.61 0.72
N ALA A 330 11.04 -18.91 1.60
CA ALA A 330 10.98 -19.16 3.03
C ALA A 330 9.59 -18.88 3.62
N ILE A 331 8.91 -17.80 3.18
CA ILE A 331 7.53 -17.50 3.57
C ILE A 331 6.55 -18.56 3.06
N ALA A 332 6.80 -19.17 1.90
CA ALA A 332 5.93 -20.21 1.36
C ALA A 332 5.85 -21.46 2.26
N SER A 333 6.90 -21.74 3.06
CA SER A 333 6.92 -22.87 4.00
C SER A 333 5.82 -22.83 5.07
N ARG A 334 5.28 -21.64 5.39
CA ARG A 334 4.23 -21.43 6.40
C ARG A 334 2.87 -21.04 5.79
N ALA A 335 2.77 -20.96 4.47
CA ALA A 335 1.53 -20.63 3.77
C ALA A 335 0.43 -21.69 4.03
N ARG A 336 -0.83 -21.29 3.87
CA ARG A 336 -1.98 -22.17 4.02
C ARG A 336 -2.77 -22.32 2.73
#